data_AF-A0A4P8GWZ7-F1
#
_entry.id   AF-A0A4P8GWZ7-F1
#
_cell.length_a   1.000
_cell.length_b   1.000
_cell.length_c   1.000
_cell.angle_alpha   90.00
_cell.angle_beta   90.00
_cell.angle_gamma   90.00
#
_symmetry.space_group_name_H-M   'P 1'
#
loop_
_entity.id
_entity.type
_entity.pdbx_description
1 polymer ?
#
loop_
_entity_poly.entity_id
_entity_poly.type
_entity_poly.pdbx_seq_one_letter_code
_entity_poly.pdbx_strand_id
1 'polypeptide(L)' 'MRYRISDGLTDALGDLVGMSDAECTVRTRRSDVVIPLDLVVAAKPVPPAPPRRNPRPAP' A
#
# COMPACT_ATOMS: atom_id res chain seq x y z
N MET A 1 1.08 2.06 -2.19
CA MET A 1 2.15 3.07 -2.26
C MET A 1 3.37 2.51 -1.55
N ARG A 2 4.58 2.74 -2.09
CA ARG A 2 5.84 2.21 -1.58
C ARG A 2 6.74 3.36 -1.14
N TYR A 3 7.34 3.25 0.05
CA TYR A 3 8.17 4.30 0.65
C TYR A 3 9.37 3.74 1.43
N ARG A 4 10.34 4.61 1.69
CA ARG A 4 11.55 4.28 2.45
C ARG A 4 11.30 4.24 3.95
N ILE A 5 11.95 3.28 4.60
CA ILE A 5 12.10 3.16 6.06
C ILE A 5 13.58 2.94 6.38
N SER A 6 13.96 3.00 7.66
CA SER A 6 15.35 2.90 8.10
C SER A 6 16.08 1.67 7.55
N ASP A 7 15.40 0.54 7.41
CA ASP A 7 15.98 -0.75 6.99
C ASP A 7 15.54 -1.17 5.57
N GLY A 8 15.07 -0.23 4.74
CA GLY A 8 14.76 -0.49 3.33
C GLY A 8 13.47 0.15 2.82
N LEU A 9 12.64 -0.65 2.16
CA LEU A 9 11.39 -0.21 1.53
C LEU A 9 10.21 -0.98 2.10
N THR A 10 9.09 -0.28 2.27
CA THR A 10 7.83 -0.88 2.70
C THR A 10 6.64 -0.34 1.91
N ASP A 11 5.53 -1.08 1.91
CA ASP A 11 4.31 -0.72 1.21
C ASP A 11 3.20 -0.32 2.21
N ALA A 12 2.56 0.82 1.96
CA ALA A 12 1.25 1.16 2.49
C ALA A 12 0.17 0.83 1.46
N LEU A 13 -0.64 -0.18 1.74
CA LEU A 13 -1.74 -0.62 0.89
C LEU A 13 -3.09 -0.25 1.51
N GLY A 14 -3.90 0.47 0.74
CA GLY A 14 -5.16 1.03 1.18
C GLY A 14 -5.64 2.13 0.24
N ASP A 15 -6.61 2.88 0.69
CA ASP A 15 -7.19 3.99 -0.07
C ASP A 15 -6.41 5.28 0.21
N LEU A 16 -6.10 6.04 -0.84
CA LEU A 16 -5.55 7.39 -0.70
C LEU A 16 -6.69 8.33 -0.28
N VAL A 17 -6.69 8.78 0.97
CA VAL A 17 -7.78 9.57 1.57
C VAL A 17 -7.40 11.03 1.83
N GLY A 18 -6.13 11.36 1.68
CA GLY A 18 -5.63 12.73 1.79
C GLY A 18 -4.31 12.88 1.06
N MET A 19 -4.10 14.04 0.44
CA MET A 19 -2.83 14.40 -0.17
C MET A 19 -2.64 15.91 -0.08
N SER A 20 -1.43 16.32 0.26
CA SER A 20 -0.96 17.70 0.24
C SER A 20 0.31 17.79 -0.62
N ASP A 21 0.95 18.96 -0.62
CA ASP A 21 2.22 19.17 -1.30
C ASP A 21 3.41 18.45 -0.63
N ALA A 22 3.26 18.02 0.63
CA ALA A 22 4.35 17.45 1.42
C ALA A 22 4.12 16.00 1.85
N GLU A 23 2.87 15.56 1.96
CA GLU A 23 2.53 14.22 2.48
C GLU A 23 1.25 13.65 1.86
N CYS A 24 1.09 12.34 2.00
CA CYS A 24 -0.14 11.64 1.67
C CYS A 24 -0.61 10.75 2.82
N THR A 25 -1.92 10.61 2.96
CA THR A 25 -2.57 9.75 3.96
C THR A 25 -3.23 8.57 3.27
N VAL A 26 -2.77 7.36 3.61
CA VAL A 26 -3.34 6.10 3.14
C VAL A 26 -4.13 5.44 4.26
N ARG A 27 -5.44 5.25 4.04
CA ARG A 27 -6.30 4.47 4.95
C ARG A 27 -6.08 2.98 4.70
N THR A 28 -5.34 2.34 5.60
CA THR A 28 -5.10 0.89 5.54
C THR A 28 -6.19 0.14 6.29
N ARG A 29 -6.15 -1.20 6.25
CA ARG A 29 -7.09 -2.03 7.03
C ARG A 29 -6.97 -1.88 8.54
N ARG A 30 -5.81 -1.43 9.05
CA ARG A 30 -5.55 -1.37 10.50
C ARG A 30 -5.58 0.06 11.04
N SER A 31 -5.14 1.03 10.24
CA SER A 31 -5.04 2.44 10.63
C SER A 31 -4.81 3.32 9.41
N ASP A 32 -4.96 4.63 9.59
CA ASP A 32 -4.46 5.61 8.64
C ASP A 32 -2.93 5.73 8.80
N VAL A 33 -2.21 5.84 7.68
CA VAL A 33 -0.76 5.97 7.63
C VAL A 33 -0.44 7.26 6.87
N VAL A 34 0.26 8.18 7.52
CA VAL A 34 0.72 9.44 6.93
C VAL A 34 2.16 9.25 6.48
N ILE A 35 2.46 9.63 5.24
CA ILE A 35 3.78 9.40 4.65
C ILE A 35 4.25 10.66 3.93
N PRO A 36 5.44 11.19 4.31
CA PRO A 36 6.10 12.25 3.57
C PRO A 36 6.36 11.86 2.11
N LEU A 37 6.12 12.79 1.19
CA LEU A 37 6.22 12.53 -0.25
C LEU A 37 7.66 12.29 -0.71
N ASP A 38 8.66 12.84 -0.02
CA ASP A 38 10.08 12.63 -0.27
C ASP A 38 10.56 11.20 0.03
N LEU A 39 9.82 10.48 0.88
CA LEU A 39 10.06 9.06 1.16
C LEU A 39 9.39 8.13 0.15
N VAL A 40 8.41 8.60 -0.63
CA VAL A 40 7.71 7.80 -1.64
C VAL A 40 8.69 7.43 -2.76
N VAL A 41 8.74 6.14 -3.10
CA VAL A 41 9.50 5.65 -4.26
C VAL A 41 8.58 5.30 -5.42
N ALA A 42 7.40 4.75 -5.14
CA ALA A 42 6.43 4.42 -6.18
C ALA A 42 4.99 4.46 -5.66
N ALA A 43 4.10 5.03 -6.45
CA ALA A 43 2.66 4.92 -6.26
C ALA A 43 2.03 4.37 -7.54
N LYS A 44 1.14 3.40 -7.39
CA LYS A 44 0.30 2.90 -8.47
C LYS A 44 -1.04 2.42 -7.90
N PRO A 45 -2.12 2.45 -8.69
CA PRO A 45 -3.34 1.74 -8.35
C PRO A 45 -3.04 0.26 -8.08
N VAL A 46 -3.66 -0.28 -7.03
CA VAL A 46 -3.56 -1.72 -6.72
C VAL A 46 -4.39 -2.47 -7.76
N PRO A 47 -3.84 -3.50 -8.43
CA PRO A 47 -4.63 -4.33 -9.33
C PRO A 47 -5.75 -5.05 -8.55
N PRO A 48 -6.88 -5.38 -9.19
CA PRO A 48 -7.93 -6.17 -8.55
C PRO A 48 -7.36 -7.51 -8.03
N ALA A 49 -7.95 -8.02 -6.94
CA ALA A 49 -7.51 -9.27 -6.34
C ALA A 49 -7.56 -10.42 -7.37
N PRO A 50 -6.55 -11.31 -7.39
CA PRO A 50 -6.54 -12.43 -8.33
C PRO A 50 -7.75 -13.36 -8.10
N PRO A 51 -8.22 -14.07 -9.14
CA PRO A 51 -9.25 -15.09 -8.99
C PRO A 51 -8.89 -16.11 -7.91
N ARG A 52 -9.90 -16.58 -7.16
CA ARG A 52 -9.69 -17.61 -6.13
C ARG A 52 -9.15 -18.89 -6.80
N ARG A 53 -8.10 -19.48 -6.23
CA ARG A 53 -7.61 -20.79 -6.65
C ARG A 53 -8.62 -21.89 -6.30
N ASN A 54 -8.75 -22.89 -7.17
CA ASN A 54 -9.53 -24.10 -6.87
C ASN A 54 -8.94 -24.83 -5.64
N PRO A 55 -9.79 -25.52 -4.85
CA PRO A 55 -9.33 -26.38 -3.77
C PRO A 55 -8.31 -27.41 -4.28
N ARG A 56 -7.31 -27.75 -3.45
CA ARG A 56 -6.42 -28.88 -3.75
C ARG A 56 -7.26 -30.17 -3.73
N PRO A 57 -7.08 -31.10 -4.69
CA PRO A 57 -7.72 -32.41 -4.61
C PRO A 57 -7.36 -33.10 -3.29
N ALA A 58 -8.31 -33.82 -2.71
CA ALA A 58 -8.00 -34.75 -1.61
C ALA A 58 -6.98 -35.80 -2.12
N PRO A 59 -6.07 -36.29 -1.26
CA PRO A 59 -5.11 -37.31 -1.64
C PRO A 59 -5.77 -38.60 -2.13
#